data_AF-E3T667-F1
#
_entry.id   AF-E3T667-F1
#
_cell.length_a   1.000
_cell.length_b   1.000
_cell.length_c   1.000
_cell.angle_alpha   90.00
_cell.angle_beta   90.00
_cell.angle_gamma   90.00
#
_symmetry.space_group_name_H-M   'P 1'
#
loop_
_entity.id
_entity.type
_entity.pdbx_description
1 polymer ?
#
loop_
_entity_poly.entity_id
_entity_poly.type
_entity_poly.pdbx_seq_one_letter_code
_entity_poly.pdbx_strand_id
1 'polypeptide(L)'
;MLVAEVFVQFAEPVVAKDGTAYTASACGGETARGMWQGWIEFIPVDGSGAIRSGRETTQPNRQDTEYWATGLTPVYLEGALERALNPLPKPSPDPEPEPLFDGPAPEMLEGPAHESVLNPFSVYRKGETLLRRQLSALSGWHLVNIITAYGLSHQREADLAVTPPSVLVELIVAAVRERSTEPSSIR
;
A
#
# COMPACT_ATOMS: atom_id res chain seq x y z
N MET A 1 -6.39 -14.56 34.93
CA MET A 1 -5.68 -15.71 34.34
C MET A 1 -6.33 -15.95 32.99
N LEU A 2 -5.58 -15.84 31.89
CA LEU A 2 -6.10 -16.24 30.57
C LEU A 2 -6.13 -17.76 30.58
N VAL A 3 -7.33 -18.35 30.61
CA VAL A 3 -7.53 -19.80 30.69
C VAL A 3 -7.84 -20.29 29.29
N ALA A 4 -7.11 -21.30 28.83
CA ALA A 4 -7.45 -22.00 27.61
C ALA A 4 -8.67 -22.90 27.84
N GLU A 5 -9.57 -22.94 26.88
CA GLU A 5 -10.79 -23.74 26.90
C GLU A 5 -10.76 -24.75 25.75
N VAL A 6 -11.28 -25.94 26.01
CA VAL A 6 -11.60 -26.92 24.96
C VAL A 6 -13.05 -26.67 24.53
N PHE A 7 -13.25 -26.35 23.25
CA PHE A 7 -14.59 -26.14 22.69
C PHE A 7 -15.19 -27.43 22.15
N VAL A 8 -14.39 -28.22 21.42
CA VAL A 8 -14.82 -29.46 20.78
C VAL A 8 -13.71 -30.49 20.91
N GLN A 9 -14.05 -31.69 21.34
CA GLN A 9 -13.21 -32.87 21.17
C GLN A 9 -13.83 -33.75 20.08
N PHE A 10 -13.02 -34.15 19.10
CA PHE A 10 -13.48 -34.95 17.98
C PHE A 10 -13.43 -36.43 18.34
N ALA A 11 -14.52 -37.15 18.06
CA ALA A 11 -14.65 -38.56 18.40
C ALA A 11 -13.85 -39.47 17.46
N GLU A 12 -13.75 -39.09 16.18
CA GLU A 12 -12.99 -39.84 15.18
C GLU A 12 -11.49 -39.46 15.29
N PRO A 13 -10.60 -40.44 15.51
CA PRO A 13 -9.16 -40.18 15.52
C PRO A 13 -8.65 -39.72 14.15
N VAL A 14 -7.71 -38.79 14.16
CA VAL A 14 -6.97 -38.34 12.97
C VAL A 14 -5.72 -39.20 12.85
N VAL A 15 -5.53 -39.84 11.70
CA VAL A 15 -4.39 -40.76 11.47
C VAL A 15 -3.31 -40.05 10.67
N ALA A 16 -2.11 -39.98 11.22
CA ALA A 16 -0.93 -39.45 10.53
C ALA A 16 -0.43 -40.41 9.44
N LYS A 17 0.44 -39.92 8.56
CA LYS A 17 1.02 -40.71 7.45
C LYS A 17 1.86 -41.90 7.91
N ASP A 18 2.42 -41.84 9.11
CA ASP A 18 3.16 -42.94 9.73
C ASP A 18 2.25 -43.98 10.42
N GLY A 19 0.93 -43.76 10.42
CA GLY A 19 -0.06 -44.63 11.03
C GLY A 19 -0.42 -44.26 12.48
N THR A 20 0.22 -43.25 13.07
CA THR A 20 -0.08 -42.83 14.44
C THR A 20 -1.45 -42.16 14.51
N ALA A 21 -2.32 -42.61 15.41
CA ALA A 21 -3.66 -42.06 15.59
C ALA A 21 -3.67 -41.02 16.73
N TYR A 22 -4.37 -39.92 16.50
CA TYR A 22 -4.49 -38.81 17.46
C TYR A 22 -5.96 -38.47 17.72
N THR A 23 -6.31 -38.28 18.99
CA THR A 23 -7.54 -37.59 19.36
C THR A 23 -7.33 -36.09 19.21
N ALA A 24 -8.17 -35.44 18.41
CA ALA A 24 -8.09 -34.00 18.19
C ALA A 24 -9.04 -33.24 19.14
N SER A 25 -8.59 -32.08 19.62
CA SER A 25 -9.40 -31.13 20.39
C SER A 25 -9.20 -29.72 19.84
N ALA A 26 -10.29 -29.05 19.48
CA ALA A 26 -10.27 -27.63 19.14
C ALA A 26 -10.31 -26.81 20.44
N CYS A 27 -9.24 -26.06 20.66
CA CYS A 27 -9.04 -25.25 21.84
C CYS A 27 -9.01 -23.76 21.48
N GLY A 28 -9.27 -22.90 22.46
CA GLY A 28 -9.00 -21.48 22.29
C GLY A 28 -8.81 -20.76 23.61
N GLY A 29 -8.42 -19.49 23.51
CA GLY A 29 -8.19 -18.65 24.68
C GLY A 29 -8.08 -17.19 24.28
N GLU A 30 -8.36 -16.32 25.24
CA GLU A 30 -8.22 -14.89 25.07
C GLU A 30 -6.73 -14.49 25.06
N THR A 31 -6.39 -13.54 24.19
CA THR A 31 -5.07 -12.95 24.08
C THR A 31 -4.96 -11.71 24.96
N ALA A 32 -3.73 -11.22 25.21
CA ALA A 32 -3.52 -9.99 25.97
C ALA A 32 -4.16 -8.72 25.35
N ARG A 33 -4.61 -8.79 24.08
CA ARG A 33 -5.29 -7.69 23.37
C ARG A 33 -6.82 -7.82 23.35
N GLY A 34 -7.39 -8.77 24.08
CA GLY A 34 -8.85 -8.99 24.14
C GLY A 34 -9.42 -9.75 22.93
N MET A 35 -8.59 -10.15 21.97
CA MET A 35 -9.00 -11.04 20.87
C MET A 35 -8.91 -12.49 21.33
N TRP A 36 -9.73 -13.37 20.78
CA TRP A 36 -9.63 -14.81 20.98
C TRP A 36 -8.81 -15.47 19.89
N GLN A 37 -8.03 -16.49 20.25
CA GLN A 37 -7.28 -17.31 19.30
C GLN A 37 -7.72 -18.77 19.42
N GLY A 38 -7.74 -19.48 18.29
CA GLY A 38 -8.03 -20.92 18.23
C GLY A 38 -6.83 -21.73 17.73
N TRP A 39 -6.64 -22.93 18.29
CA TRP A 39 -5.65 -23.93 17.86
C TRP A 39 -6.22 -25.34 18.02
N ILE A 40 -5.54 -26.34 17.50
CA ILE A 40 -5.93 -27.75 17.65
C ILE A 40 -4.85 -28.47 18.45
N GLU A 41 -5.26 -29.23 19.45
CA GLU A 41 -4.41 -30.15 20.21
C GLU A 41 -4.61 -31.58 19.70
N PHE A 42 -3.52 -32.32 19.55
CA PHE A 42 -3.50 -33.70 19.08
C PHE A 42 -2.85 -34.56 20.17
N ILE A 43 -3.67 -35.39 20.81
CA ILE A 43 -3.24 -36.31 21.85
C ILE A 43 -3.11 -37.70 21.22
N PRO A 44 -1.90 -38.26 21.11
CA PRO A 44 -1.70 -39.55 20.48
C PRO A 44 -2.31 -40.67 21.32
N VAL A 45 -2.93 -41.64 20.65
CA VAL A 45 -3.61 -42.78 21.30
C VAL A 45 -2.62 -43.74 21.95
N ASP A 46 -1.38 -43.78 21.46
CA ASP A 46 -0.29 -44.60 22.02
C ASP A 46 0.34 -44.02 23.30
N GLY A 47 -0.10 -42.82 23.73
CA GLY A 47 0.39 -42.15 24.94
C GLY A 47 1.72 -41.41 24.76
N SER A 48 2.20 -41.24 23.52
CA SER A 48 3.34 -40.36 23.23
C SER A 48 3.04 -38.87 23.52
N GLY A 49 4.01 -38.00 23.29
CA GLY A 49 3.87 -36.58 23.62
C GLY A 49 2.77 -35.89 22.80
N ALA A 50 1.83 -35.24 23.47
CA ALA A 50 0.82 -34.41 22.81
C ALA A 50 1.48 -33.26 22.04
N ILE A 51 0.93 -32.97 20.86
CA ILE A 51 1.36 -31.84 20.02
C ILE A 51 0.18 -30.90 19.80
N ARG A 52 0.47 -29.69 19.33
CA ARG A 52 -0.55 -28.71 18.99
C ARG A 52 -0.18 -27.98 17.72
N SER A 53 -1.20 -27.55 16.98
CA SER A 53 -1.00 -26.70 15.84
C SER A 53 -0.59 -25.28 16.24
N GLY A 54 -0.27 -24.47 15.24
CA GLY A 54 -0.15 -23.02 15.43
C GLY A 54 -1.52 -22.38 15.71
N ARG A 55 -1.57 -21.05 15.62
CA ARG A 55 -2.87 -20.35 15.65
C ARG A 55 -3.59 -20.58 14.31
N GLU A 56 -4.76 -21.21 14.36
CA GLU A 56 -5.61 -21.47 13.19
C GLU A 56 -6.58 -20.31 12.92
N THR A 57 -7.03 -19.60 13.96
CA THR A 57 -7.91 -18.44 13.82
C THR A 57 -7.65 -17.39 14.90
N THR A 58 -8.03 -16.14 14.59
CA THR A 58 -8.17 -15.04 15.54
C THR A 58 -9.58 -14.48 15.40
N GLN A 59 -10.35 -14.49 16.48
CA GLN A 59 -11.75 -14.06 16.52
C GLN A 59 -11.94 -12.92 17.52
N PRO A 60 -12.97 -12.07 17.34
CA PRO A 60 -13.21 -10.94 18.23
C PRO A 60 -13.73 -11.36 19.61
N ASN A 61 -14.26 -12.59 19.77
CA ASN A 61 -14.79 -13.08 21.03
C ASN A 61 -14.79 -14.62 21.12
N ARG A 62 -15.16 -15.12 22.30
CA ARG A 62 -15.27 -16.55 22.61
C ARG A 62 -16.28 -17.28 21.72
N GLN A 63 -17.46 -16.70 21.50
CA GLN A 63 -18.57 -17.32 20.76
C GLN A 63 -18.18 -17.60 19.30
N ASP A 64 -17.47 -16.66 18.66
CA ASP A 64 -17.00 -16.82 17.29
C ASP A 64 -15.86 -17.85 17.18
N THR A 65 -15.11 -18.05 18.26
CA THR A 65 -14.09 -19.12 18.35
C THR A 65 -14.75 -20.48 18.52
N GLU A 66 -15.80 -20.58 19.33
CA GLU A 66 -16.61 -21.78 19.47
C GLU A 66 -17.30 -22.17 18.15
N TYR A 67 -17.84 -21.19 17.43
CA TYR A 67 -18.42 -21.42 16.10
C TYR A 67 -17.39 -21.95 15.10
N TRP A 68 -16.17 -21.37 15.08
CA TRP A 68 -15.07 -21.93 14.29
C TRP A 68 -14.76 -23.38 14.67
N ALA A 69 -14.66 -23.69 15.97
CA ALA A 69 -14.33 -25.02 16.46
C ALA A 69 -15.33 -26.09 16.03
N THR A 70 -16.62 -25.77 16.05
CA THR A 70 -17.70 -26.68 15.61
C THR A 70 -17.78 -26.85 14.09
N GLY A 71 -17.19 -25.93 13.32
CA GLY A 71 -17.14 -25.98 11.86
C GLY A 71 -15.96 -26.78 11.27
N LEU A 72 -15.08 -27.34 12.09
CA LEU A 72 -13.91 -28.08 11.61
C LEU A 72 -14.29 -29.44 11.03
N THR A 73 -13.74 -29.75 9.86
CA THR A 73 -13.98 -31.01 9.14
C THR A 73 -12.83 -31.99 9.33
N PRO A 74 -13.04 -33.31 9.13
CA PRO A 74 -11.96 -34.30 9.21
C PRO A 74 -10.75 -33.95 8.33
N VAL A 75 -10.98 -33.53 7.08
CA VAL A 75 -9.92 -33.12 6.14
C VAL A 75 -9.13 -31.91 6.66
N TYR A 76 -9.78 -30.99 7.35
CA TYR A 76 -9.08 -29.86 7.98
C TYR A 76 -8.17 -30.34 9.11
N LEU A 77 -8.66 -31.27 9.95
CA LEU A 77 -7.88 -31.82 11.05
C LEU A 77 -6.66 -32.60 10.55
N GLU A 78 -6.80 -33.39 9.48
CA GLU A 78 -5.69 -34.07 8.82
C GLU A 78 -4.62 -33.09 8.35
N GLY A 79 -5.03 -32.02 7.64
CA GLY A 79 -4.10 -31.00 7.17
C GLY A 79 -3.44 -30.22 8.32
N ALA A 80 -4.18 -29.97 9.41
CA ALA A 80 -3.63 -29.31 10.61
C ALA A 80 -2.61 -30.20 11.34
N LEU A 81 -2.89 -31.50 11.45
CA LEU A 81 -1.96 -32.49 12.01
C LEU A 81 -0.68 -32.57 11.19
N GLU A 82 -0.78 -32.60 9.86
CA GLU A 82 0.39 -32.63 8.98
C GLU A 82 1.30 -31.41 9.19
N ARG A 83 0.72 -30.20 9.33
CA ARG A 83 1.49 -28.98 9.64
C ARG A 83 2.09 -29.00 11.05
N ALA A 84 1.41 -29.59 12.02
CA ALA A 84 1.91 -29.69 13.39
C ALA A 84 3.10 -30.67 13.50
N LEU A 85 3.06 -31.78 12.76
CA LEU A 85 4.15 -32.75 12.69
C LEU A 85 5.33 -32.25 11.83
N ASN A 86 5.06 -31.44 10.82
CA ASN A 86 6.06 -30.89 9.90
C ASN A 86 6.06 -29.35 9.94
N PRO A 87 6.44 -28.73 11.07
CA PRO A 87 6.50 -27.29 11.15
C PRO A 87 7.51 -26.79 10.11
N LEU A 88 7.04 -25.98 9.16
CA LEU A 88 7.95 -25.29 8.26
C LEU A 88 8.91 -24.47 9.11
N PRO A 89 10.23 -24.48 8.80
CA PRO A 89 11.16 -23.57 9.42
C PRO A 89 10.57 -22.17 9.29
N LYS A 90 10.25 -21.53 10.42
CA LYS A 90 9.89 -20.12 10.40
C LYS A 90 11.06 -19.44 9.73
N PRO A 91 10.90 -18.77 8.57
CA PRO A 91 11.96 -17.93 8.05
C PRO A 91 12.37 -17.05 9.22
N SER A 92 13.63 -17.15 9.63
CA SER A 92 14.20 -16.08 10.45
C SER A 92 13.78 -14.82 9.71
N PRO A 93 13.12 -13.84 10.37
CA PRO A 93 12.88 -12.59 9.71
C PRO A 93 14.26 -12.20 9.17
N ASP A 94 14.40 -12.14 7.84
CA ASP A 94 15.48 -11.34 7.29
C ASP A 94 15.39 -10.04 8.08
N PRO A 95 16.50 -9.58 8.67
CA PRO A 95 16.48 -8.36 9.47
C PRO A 95 15.65 -7.36 8.67
N GLU A 96 14.50 -6.95 9.22
CA GLU A 96 13.62 -6.00 8.54
C GLU A 96 14.56 -4.93 8.00
N PRO A 97 14.62 -4.70 6.68
CA PRO A 97 15.70 -3.92 6.10
C PRO A 97 15.75 -2.62 6.87
N GLU A 98 16.79 -2.45 7.68
CA GLU A 98 16.91 -1.27 8.51
C GLU A 98 16.83 -0.11 7.54
N PRO A 99 15.95 0.88 7.77
CA PRO A 99 15.90 2.04 6.92
C PRO A 99 17.33 2.54 6.74
N LEU A 100 17.82 2.51 5.50
CA LEU A 100 19.18 2.97 5.18
C LEU A 100 19.35 4.47 5.51
N PHE A 101 18.23 5.15 5.78
CA PHE A 101 18.15 6.54 6.13
C PHE A 101 17.29 6.69 7.39
N ASP A 102 17.78 7.46 8.35
CA ASP A 102 17.10 7.77 9.62
C ASP A 102 15.90 8.73 9.46
N GLY A 103 15.64 9.18 8.24
CA GLY A 103 14.62 10.18 7.93
C GLY A 103 14.36 10.31 6.44
N PRO A 104 13.34 11.12 6.06
CA PRO A 104 13.09 11.42 4.66
C PRO A 104 14.32 12.08 4.03
N ALA A 105 14.41 12.02 2.69
CA ALA A 105 15.44 12.77 1.97
C ALA A 105 15.46 14.23 2.48
N PRO A 106 16.65 14.85 2.63
CA PRO A 106 16.75 16.26 2.98
C PRO A 106 15.82 17.05 2.09
N GLU A 107 15.10 18.01 2.69
CA GLU A 107 14.34 18.99 1.92
C GLU A 107 15.32 19.61 0.94
N MET A 108 15.23 19.22 -0.33
CA MET A 108 16.15 19.73 -1.34
C MET A 108 15.94 21.23 -1.31
N LEU A 109 16.97 21.97 -0.88
CA LEU A 109 17.04 23.41 -1.10
C LEU A 109 16.67 23.60 -2.57
N GLU A 110 15.52 24.22 -2.79
CA GLU A 110 14.94 24.40 -4.12
C GLU A 110 16.05 24.86 -5.07
N GLY A 111 16.55 23.94 -5.89
CA GLY A 111 17.23 24.32 -7.12
C GLY A 111 16.25 25.15 -7.94
N PRO A 112 16.72 26.01 -8.85
CA PRO A 112 15.83 26.87 -9.63
C PRO A 112 14.66 26.05 -10.19
N ALA A 113 13.47 26.49 -9.81
CA ALA A 113 12.22 25.77 -9.84
C ALA A 113 11.92 25.01 -11.14
N HIS A 114 11.50 23.76 -10.95
CA HIS A 114 10.42 23.09 -11.67
C HIS A 114 10.37 23.31 -13.20
N GLU A 115 10.90 22.32 -13.92
CA GLU A 115 10.64 22.07 -15.33
C GLU A 115 9.15 22.33 -15.65
N SER A 116 8.87 23.39 -16.41
CA SER A 116 7.52 23.69 -16.85
C SER A 116 7.04 22.54 -17.73
N VAL A 117 6.23 21.65 -17.15
CA VAL A 117 5.69 20.43 -17.81
C VAL A 117 4.95 20.78 -19.11
N LEU A 118 4.45 22.01 -19.22
CA LEU A 118 3.81 22.53 -20.42
C LEU A 118 4.79 23.32 -21.30
N ASN A 119 5.03 22.82 -22.52
CA ASN A 119 5.63 23.60 -23.60
C ASN A 119 4.52 24.33 -24.38
N PRO A 120 4.37 25.66 -24.25
CA PRO A 120 3.23 26.39 -24.78
C PRO A 120 3.20 26.41 -26.31
N PHE A 121 4.36 26.38 -26.99
CA PHE A 121 4.46 26.28 -28.44
C PHE A 121 4.00 24.91 -28.97
N SER A 122 4.38 23.83 -28.27
CA SER A 122 3.98 22.47 -28.64
C SER A 122 2.48 22.25 -28.48
N VAL A 123 1.86 22.86 -27.45
CA VAL A 123 0.41 22.82 -27.26
C VAL A 123 -0.30 23.73 -28.26
N TYR A 124 0.23 24.92 -28.56
CA TYR A 124 -0.35 25.83 -29.56
C TYR A 124 -0.46 25.20 -30.95
N ARG A 125 0.55 24.44 -31.39
CA ARG A 125 0.50 23.67 -32.65
C ARG A 125 -0.66 22.67 -32.71
N LYS A 126 -1.14 22.18 -31.57
CA LYS A 126 -2.31 21.30 -31.47
C LYS A 126 -3.64 22.06 -31.41
N GLY A 127 -3.59 23.39 -31.26
CA GLY A 127 -4.75 24.30 -31.30
C GLY A 127 -4.73 25.33 -30.17
N GLU A 128 -5.11 26.57 -30.50
CA GLU A 128 -5.14 27.68 -29.52
C GLU A 128 -6.16 27.44 -28.38
N THR A 129 -7.36 26.94 -28.69
CA THR A 129 -8.38 26.63 -27.68
C THR A 129 -7.87 25.60 -26.66
N LEU A 130 -7.07 24.64 -27.11
CA LEU A 130 -6.44 23.64 -26.23
C LEU A 130 -5.41 24.29 -25.31
N LEU A 131 -4.55 25.17 -25.84
CA LEU A 131 -3.58 25.93 -25.05
C LEU A 131 -4.29 26.75 -23.96
N ARG A 132 -5.31 27.52 -24.34
CA ARG A 132 -6.11 28.34 -23.41
C ARG A 132 -6.72 27.49 -22.29
N ARG A 133 -7.34 26.36 -22.63
CA ARG A 133 -7.93 25.44 -21.63
C ARG A 133 -6.88 24.91 -20.65
N GLN A 134 -5.71 24.51 -21.14
CA GLN A 134 -4.65 23.99 -20.28
C GLN A 134 -4.05 25.07 -19.39
N LEU A 135 -3.77 26.27 -19.92
CA LEU A 135 -3.25 27.39 -19.14
C LEU A 135 -4.24 27.85 -18.06
N SER A 136 -5.53 27.90 -18.35
CA SER A 136 -6.56 28.28 -17.36
C SER A 136 -6.70 27.29 -16.19
N ALA A 137 -6.15 26.08 -16.31
CA ALA A 137 -6.12 25.10 -15.22
C ALA A 137 -4.88 25.25 -14.31
N LEU A 138 -3.92 26.12 -14.67
CA LEU A 138 -2.68 26.32 -13.92
C LEU A 138 -2.81 27.45 -12.90
N SER A 139 -1.99 27.39 -11.85
CA SER A 139 -1.90 28.47 -10.86
C SER A 139 -1.19 29.70 -11.45
N GLY A 140 -1.46 30.89 -10.88
CA GLY A 140 -0.80 32.14 -11.29
C GLY A 140 0.73 32.04 -11.25
N TRP A 141 1.29 31.47 -10.19
CA TRP A 141 2.73 31.21 -10.07
C TRP A 141 3.27 30.36 -11.23
N HIS A 142 2.56 29.29 -11.62
CA HIS A 142 2.99 28.44 -12.72
C HIS A 142 2.92 29.15 -14.08
N LEU A 143 1.94 30.05 -14.28
CA LEU A 143 1.87 30.90 -15.46
C LEU A 143 3.05 31.87 -15.54
N VAL A 144 3.45 32.48 -14.41
CA VAL A 144 4.66 33.33 -14.34
C VAL A 144 5.90 32.54 -14.72
N ASN A 145 6.05 31.32 -14.21
CA ASN A 145 7.19 30.45 -14.56
C ASN A 145 7.23 30.13 -16.06
N ILE A 146 6.09 29.83 -16.68
CA ILE A 146 6.03 29.60 -18.14
C ILE A 146 6.49 30.86 -18.89
N ILE A 147 6.06 32.05 -18.46
CA ILE A 147 6.45 33.32 -19.08
C ILE A 147 7.97 33.53 -18.98
N THR A 148 8.55 33.32 -17.80
CA THR A 148 9.98 33.51 -17.55
C THR A 148 10.82 32.46 -18.29
N ALA A 149 10.44 31.17 -18.21
CA ALA A 149 11.18 30.06 -18.80
C ALA A 149 11.26 30.14 -20.33
N TYR A 150 10.20 30.59 -21.00
CA TYR A 150 10.14 30.75 -22.46
C TYR A 150 10.40 32.19 -22.93
N GLY A 151 10.75 33.09 -22.01
CA GLY A 151 11.01 34.51 -22.29
C GLY A 151 9.86 35.18 -23.05
N LEU A 152 8.61 34.95 -22.63
CA LEU A 152 7.40 35.43 -23.32
C LEU A 152 7.03 36.89 -22.98
N SER A 153 7.71 37.49 -22.00
CA SER A 153 7.53 38.88 -21.58
C SER A 153 8.88 39.51 -21.23
N HIS A 154 8.95 40.84 -21.35
CA HIS A 154 10.06 41.65 -20.84
C HIS A 154 9.76 42.25 -19.45
N GLN A 155 8.58 42.00 -18.90
CA GLN A 155 8.22 42.45 -17.55
C GLN A 155 9.06 41.73 -16.49
N ARG A 156 9.32 42.40 -15.37
CA ARG A 156 10.01 41.76 -14.24
C ARG A 156 9.10 40.74 -13.59
N GLU A 157 9.69 39.68 -13.05
CA GLU A 157 8.95 38.60 -12.39
C GLU A 157 8.05 39.10 -11.25
N ALA A 158 8.51 40.08 -10.47
CA ALA A 158 7.71 40.69 -9.40
C ALA A 158 6.43 41.38 -9.92
N ASP A 159 6.47 41.97 -11.11
CA ASP A 159 5.32 42.61 -11.74
C ASP A 159 4.34 41.55 -12.31
N LEU A 160 4.88 40.44 -12.83
CA LEU A 160 4.09 39.29 -13.28
C LEU A 160 3.40 38.56 -12.11
N ALA A 161 4.06 38.43 -10.96
CA ALA A 161 3.55 37.72 -9.80
C ALA A 161 2.27 38.35 -9.19
N VAL A 162 2.10 39.67 -9.35
CA VAL A 162 0.90 40.39 -8.89
C VAL A 162 -0.17 40.51 -9.98
N THR A 163 0.09 39.99 -11.18
CA THR A 163 -0.84 40.06 -12.31
C THR A 163 -1.91 38.96 -12.21
N PRO A 164 -3.20 39.25 -12.46
CA PRO A 164 -4.26 38.23 -12.43
C PRO A 164 -3.99 37.07 -13.39
N PRO A 165 -4.28 35.81 -13.01
CA PRO A 165 -4.01 34.64 -13.85
C PRO A 165 -4.60 34.72 -15.27
N SER A 166 -5.81 35.26 -15.43
CA SER A 166 -6.44 35.42 -16.75
C SER A 166 -5.63 36.32 -17.68
N VAL A 167 -5.01 37.39 -17.16
CA VAL A 167 -4.16 38.30 -17.94
C VAL A 167 -2.85 37.60 -18.33
N LEU A 168 -2.28 36.80 -17.43
CA LEU A 168 -1.10 35.98 -17.72
C LEU A 168 -1.38 34.94 -18.82
N VAL A 169 -2.57 34.31 -18.81
CA VAL A 169 -2.99 33.40 -19.88
C VAL A 169 -3.04 34.12 -21.23
N GLU A 170 -3.67 35.30 -21.31
CA GLU A 170 -3.72 36.07 -22.56
C GLU A 170 -2.33 36.49 -23.03
N LEU A 171 -1.45 36.89 -22.11
CA LEU A 171 -0.06 37.23 -22.42
C LEU A 171 0.66 36.05 -23.07
N ILE A 172 0.58 34.86 -22.46
CA ILE A 172 1.23 33.65 -22.98
C ILE A 172 0.69 33.31 -24.38
N VAL A 173 -0.63 33.35 -24.57
CA VAL A 173 -1.25 33.01 -25.87
C VAL A 173 -0.86 34.01 -26.94
N ALA A 174 -0.83 35.31 -26.62
CA ALA A 174 -0.43 36.36 -27.55
C ALA A 174 1.03 36.21 -28.00
N ALA A 175 1.95 36.03 -27.04
CA ALA A 175 3.38 35.87 -27.31
C ALA A 175 3.68 34.60 -28.15
N VAL A 176 2.98 33.49 -27.85
CA VAL A 176 3.12 32.24 -28.60
C VAL A 176 2.56 32.37 -30.02
N ARG A 177 1.42 33.04 -30.20
CA ARG A 177 0.83 33.30 -31.52
C ARG A 177 1.76 34.15 -32.39
N GLU A 178 2.29 35.24 -31.85
CA GLU A 178 3.21 36.14 -32.56
C GLU A 178 4.44 35.38 -33.07
N ARG A 179 5.14 34.69 -32.18
CA ARG A 179 6.36 33.91 -32.49
C ARG A 179 6.11 32.66 -33.35
N SER A 180 4.88 32.14 -33.38
CA SER A 180 4.51 31.03 -34.28
C SER A 180 4.14 31.52 -35.68
N THR A 181 3.90 32.82 -35.85
CA THR A 181 3.54 33.44 -37.15
C THR A 181 4.75 34.09 -37.83
N GLU A 182 5.83 34.36 -37.08
CA GLU A 182 7.10 34.80 -37.64
C GLU A 182 7.74 33.68 -38.49
N PRO A 183 7.93 33.87 -39.81
CA PRO A 183 8.68 32.91 -40.62
C PRO A 183 10.13 32.89 -40.13
N SER A 184 10.68 31.71 -39.82
CA SER A 184 12.10 31.52 -39.48
C SER A 184 12.99 32.12 -40.57
N SER A 185 13.42 33.37 -40.39
CA SER A 185 14.50 33.95 -41.18
C SER A 185 15.79 33.26 -40.76
N ILE A 186 16.25 32.39 -41.65
CA ILE A 186 17.61 31.88 -41.71
C ILE A 186 18.59 33.06 -41.59
N ARG A 187 19.44 33.02 -40.57
CA ARG A 187 20.87 33.38 -40.67
C ARG A 187 21.65 32.85 -39.48
#